data_AF-A0A8S3YQG6-F1
#
_entry.id   AF-A0A8S3YQG6-F1
#
_cell.length_a   1.000
_cell.length_b   1.000
_cell.length_c   1.000
_cell.angle_alpha   90.00
_cell.angle_beta   90.00
_cell.angle_gamma   90.00
#
_symmetry.space_group_name_H-M   'P 1'
#
loop_
_entity.id
_entity.type
_entity.pdbx_description
1 polymer ?
#
loop_
_entity_poly.entity_id
_entity_poly.type
_entity_poly.pdbx_seq_one_letter_code
_entity_poly.pdbx_strand_id
1 'polypeptide(L)'
;MATPARSKGSRPTISEKISSYYGNVKSLLLGNDLTGRRQTCEENPFTSETQLTGFKRDQEEFHLKPVNVDLCRLKNREAHHAAEYEVPNLILRRGQAFDINIDFNRTYIKGQDAVSLKFVTGSRPTQSRGSVVPVVQVDRIQDGQWGFELAAVQEKSVTLRVSSGSDAIVGRYELFIDTQHLKDDIVEKWRYKHPDDIFILFNPWQKDDAVYLSGEPDRKEYVLNETGRIWLGSVEKYYVRPWNFGQFEYVCLIAAISILDRSELADRARGNPTLVTRTVCRA
;
A
#
# COMPACT_ATOMS: atom_id res chain seq x y z
N MET A 1 48.58 5.71 -22.67
CA MET A 1 47.23 6.19 -22.31
C MET A 1 46.66 5.23 -21.27
N ALA A 2 45.99 5.73 -20.22
CA ALA A 2 45.48 4.88 -19.13
C ALA A 2 43.95 4.94 -19.06
N THR A 3 43.30 3.78 -18.91
CA THR A 3 41.85 3.66 -18.70
C THR A 3 41.50 3.82 -17.22
N PRO A 4 40.43 4.57 -16.86
CA PRO A 4 40.03 4.76 -15.47
C PRO A 4 39.40 3.49 -14.87
N ALA A 5 39.72 3.20 -13.62
CA ALA A 5 39.14 2.07 -12.89
C ALA A 5 37.71 2.37 -12.43
N ARG A 6 36.79 1.42 -12.66
CA ARG A 6 35.38 1.52 -12.27
C ARG A 6 35.21 1.22 -10.78
N SER A 7 34.78 2.20 -9.98
CA SER A 7 34.55 2.02 -8.55
C SER A 7 33.46 0.99 -8.27
N LYS A 8 33.70 0.10 -7.30
CA LYS A 8 32.69 -0.84 -6.78
C LYS A 8 31.96 -0.18 -5.63
N GLY A 9 30.68 0.16 -5.82
CA GLY A 9 29.82 0.60 -4.73
C GLY A 9 29.68 -0.51 -3.67
N SER A 10 29.76 -0.15 -2.39
CA SER A 10 29.55 -1.08 -1.28
C SER A 10 28.11 -1.62 -1.31
N ARG A 11 27.92 -2.88 -0.89
CA ARG A 11 26.57 -3.43 -0.67
C ARG A 11 26.14 -3.07 0.76
N PRO A 12 24.93 -2.49 0.97
CA PRO A 12 24.46 -2.15 2.31
C PRO A 12 24.36 -3.41 3.18
N THR A 13 24.81 -3.24 4.42
CA THR A 13 24.85 -4.26 5.46
C THR A 13 23.45 -4.69 5.88
N ILE A 14 23.37 -5.78 6.64
CA ILE A 14 22.10 -6.27 7.20
C ILE A 14 21.49 -5.23 8.16
N SER A 15 22.32 -4.52 8.93
CA SER A 15 21.89 -3.45 9.85
C SER A 15 21.24 -2.28 9.11
N GLU A 16 21.87 -1.77 8.06
CA GLU A 16 21.32 -0.66 7.24
C GLU A 16 19.99 -1.05 6.57
N LYS A 17 19.87 -2.29 6.09
CA LYS A 17 18.62 -2.82 5.53
C LYS A 17 17.51 -2.89 6.57
N ILE A 18 17.80 -3.40 7.77
CA ILE A 18 16.84 -3.45 8.88
C ILE A 18 16.42 -2.02 9.28
N SER A 19 17.37 -1.09 9.39
CA SER A 19 17.08 0.31 9.71
C SER A 19 16.21 0.99 8.64
N SER A 20 16.35 0.64 7.36
CA SER A 20 15.47 1.11 6.29
C SER A 20 14.06 0.49 6.30
N TYR A 21 13.89 -0.64 6.99
CA TYR A 21 12.64 -1.39 7.08
C TYR A 21 11.78 -0.96 8.29
N TYR A 22 12.41 -0.43 9.34
CA TYR A 22 11.77 -0.01 10.60
C TYR A 22 11.94 1.51 10.82
N GLY A 23 11.22 2.29 10.02
CA GLY A 23 11.32 3.76 9.93
C GLY A 23 11.40 4.48 11.28
N ASN A 24 12.63 4.82 11.69
CA ASN A 24 12.99 5.73 12.78
C ASN A 24 12.32 5.48 14.16
N VAL A 25 12.21 4.22 14.61
CA VAL A 25 11.72 3.83 15.96
C VAL A 25 12.49 4.52 17.12
N LYS A 26 13.64 5.14 16.84
CA LYS A 26 14.50 5.81 17.82
C LYS A 26 13.85 7.02 18.52
N SER A 27 12.80 7.61 17.95
CA SER A 27 12.00 8.67 18.60
C SER A 27 10.84 8.14 19.47
N LEU A 28 10.59 6.82 19.47
CA LEU A 28 9.55 6.17 20.29
C LEU A 28 10.12 5.43 21.52
N LEU A 29 11.45 5.24 21.58
CA LEU A 29 12.13 4.48 22.63
C LEU A 29 13.01 5.34 23.56
N LEU A 30 12.99 6.67 23.38
CA LEU A 30 13.67 7.63 24.25
C LEU A 30 12.64 8.66 24.72
N GLY A 31 12.23 8.57 25.98
CA GLY A 31 11.27 9.48 26.58
C GLY A 31 11.81 10.91 26.73
N ASN A 32 10.92 11.89 26.64
CA ASN A 32 11.24 13.31 26.82
C ASN A 32 11.47 13.65 28.30
N ASP A 33 12.64 13.33 28.87
CA ASP A 33 13.02 13.81 30.20
C ASP A 33 14.55 13.85 30.43
N LEU A 34 15.21 14.94 30.00
CA LEU A 34 16.53 15.36 30.49
C LEU A 34 16.64 16.90 30.50
N THR A 35 16.34 17.51 31.63
CA THR A 35 16.56 18.95 31.89
C THR A 35 17.98 19.18 32.42
N GLY A 36 18.75 20.13 31.83
CA GLY A 36 20.19 20.21 32.18
C GLY A 36 21.01 21.43 31.73
N ARG A 37 20.76 22.59 32.37
CA ARG A 37 21.68 23.76 32.51
C ARG A 37 21.98 24.66 31.28
N ARG A 38 22.16 25.96 31.60
CA ARG A 38 22.66 27.07 30.75
C ARG A 38 24.20 27.24 30.95
N GLN A 39 24.94 28.18 30.35
CA GLN A 39 24.66 29.35 29.47
C GLN A 39 25.74 29.36 28.33
N THR A 40 26.27 30.41 27.68
CA THR A 40 26.33 31.88 27.89
C THR A 40 26.44 32.62 26.51
N CYS A 41 26.72 33.92 26.53
CA CYS A 41 26.91 34.83 25.38
C CYS A 41 28.36 34.71 24.80
N GLU A 42 28.84 35.44 23.77
CA GLU A 42 28.68 36.88 23.44
C GLU A 42 28.41 37.18 21.94
N GLU A 43 28.32 38.47 21.62
CA GLU A 43 27.74 39.03 20.39
C GLU A 43 28.75 39.27 19.25
N ASN A 44 28.24 39.51 18.04
CA ASN A 44 28.85 40.43 17.08
C ASN A 44 27.75 41.09 16.20
N PRO A 45 27.72 42.43 16.03
CA PRO A 45 26.63 43.13 15.35
C PRO A 45 26.96 43.49 13.89
N PHE A 46 25.93 43.90 13.13
CA PHE A 46 25.97 44.36 11.71
C PHE A 46 26.34 43.26 10.67
N THR A 47 25.73 43.16 9.48
CA THR A 47 24.62 43.92 8.86
C THR A 47 23.83 43.04 7.88
N SER A 48 22.51 43.24 7.77
CA SER A 48 21.82 43.43 6.48
C SER A 48 20.31 43.63 6.67
N GLU A 49 19.79 44.76 6.22
CA GLU A 49 18.35 45.03 6.14
C GLU A 49 17.72 44.22 5.00
N THR A 50 17.49 42.93 5.22
CA THR A 50 16.82 42.07 4.23
C THR A 50 15.30 42.27 4.31
N GLN A 51 14.88 43.46 3.86
CA GLN A 51 13.57 43.85 3.34
C GLN A 51 12.38 42.95 3.72
N LEU A 52 11.54 43.44 4.65
CA LEU A 52 10.17 42.98 4.86
C LEU A 52 9.32 43.21 3.59
N THR A 53 9.45 42.30 2.63
CA THR A 53 8.78 42.32 1.34
C THR A 53 8.25 40.94 1.03
N GLY A 54 7.02 40.88 0.52
CA GLY A 54 6.34 39.61 0.30
C GLY A 54 5.66 39.05 1.56
N PHE A 55 4.60 39.73 2.00
CA PHE A 55 3.36 38.95 2.13
C PHE A 55 3.19 38.21 0.81
N LYS A 56 3.41 36.90 0.80
CA LYS A 56 2.89 36.06 -0.28
C LYS A 56 1.37 36.18 -0.18
N ARG A 57 0.79 37.02 -1.04
CA ARG A 57 -0.63 36.88 -1.41
C ARG A 57 -0.85 35.40 -1.70
N ASP A 58 -1.96 34.86 -1.19
CA ASP A 58 -2.38 33.52 -1.53
C ASP A 58 -2.49 33.43 -3.06
N GLN A 59 -1.50 32.80 -3.68
CA GLN A 59 -1.62 32.34 -5.05
C GLN A 59 -2.62 31.19 -4.96
N GLU A 60 -3.85 31.44 -5.40
CA GLU A 60 -4.88 30.41 -5.52
C GLU A 60 -4.24 29.20 -6.20
N GLU A 61 -4.15 28.08 -5.48
CA GLU A 61 -3.42 26.92 -5.98
C GLU A 61 -4.23 26.25 -7.10
N PHE A 62 -3.99 26.70 -8.34
CA PHE A 62 -4.65 26.18 -9.55
C PHE A 62 -4.48 24.65 -9.66
N HIS A 63 -3.34 24.14 -9.21
CA HIS A 63 -3.06 22.71 -9.06
C HIS A 63 -4.05 22.06 -8.08
N LEU A 64 -4.84 21.10 -8.56
CA LEU A 64 -5.63 20.23 -7.69
C LEU A 64 -4.69 19.28 -6.93
N LYS A 65 -4.52 19.49 -5.62
CA LYS A 65 -3.62 18.67 -4.76
C LYS A 65 -4.43 17.90 -3.72
N PRO A 66 -4.25 16.57 -3.60
CA PRO A 66 -4.69 15.83 -2.42
C PRO A 66 -4.02 16.40 -1.16
N VAL A 67 -4.84 16.78 -0.17
CA VAL A 67 -4.42 17.25 1.16
C VAL A 67 -4.56 16.12 2.18
N ASN A 68 -5.68 15.41 2.13
CA ASN A 68 -5.94 14.22 2.92
C ASN A 68 -6.42 13.08 2.01
N VAL A 69 -6.09 11.85 2.36
CA VAL A 69 -6.48 10.62 1.63
C VAL A 69 -6.82 9.57 2.68
N ASP A 70 -8.11 9.30 2.88
CA ASP A 70 -8.55 8.18 3.71
C ASP A 70 -8.79 6.93 2.86
N LEU A 71 -8.11 5.85 3.25
CA LEU A 71 -8.25 4.52 2.68
C LEU A 71 -9.43 3.72 3.28
N CYS A 72 -10.36 4.39 3.98
CA CYS A 72 -11.57 3.88 4.61
C CYS A 72 -11.35 2.55 5.37
N ARG A 73 -10.21 2.47 6.09
CA ARG A 73 -9.54 1.20 6.47
C ARG A 73 -10.47 0.20 7.16
N LEU A 74 -11.29 0.64 8.11
CA LEU A 74 -12.21 -0.21 8.86
C LEU A 74 -13.28 -0.83 7.96
N LYS A 75 -14.07 0.01 7.28
CA LYS A 75 -15.15 -0.40 6.35
C LYS A 75 -14.63 -1.33 5.25
N ASN A 76 -13.50 -0.99 4.64
CA ASN A 76 -12.91 -1.78 3.56
C ASN A 76 -12.44 -3.15 4.06
N ARG A 77 -11.74 -3.22 5.21
CA ARG A 77 -11.32 -4.51 5.80
C ARG A 77 -12.48 -5.41 6.17
N GLU A 78 -13.53 -4.85 6.76
CA GLU A 78 -14.74 -5.58 7.13
C GLU A 78 -15.38 -6.23 5.89
N ALA A 79 -15.62 -5.43 4.84
CA ALA A 79 -16.16 -5.91 3.57
C ALA A 79 -15.25 -6.95 2.87
N HIS A 80 -13.93 -6.82 2.99
CA HIS A 80 -12.95 -7.74 2.40
C HIS A 80 -12.57 -8.92 3.31
N HIS A 81 -13.27 -9.17 4.43
CA HIS A 81 -12.97 -10.27 5.35
C HIS A 81 -11.49 -10.25 5.80
N ALA A 82 -11.03 -9.07 6.22
CA ALA A 82 -9.65 -8.74 6.59
C ALA A 82 -9.56 -7.83 7.83
N ALA A 83 -10.63 -7.78 8.63
CA ALA A 83 -10.68 -6.99 9.86
C ALA A 83 -9.77 -7.55 10.98
N GLU A 84 -9.60 -8.88 11.02
CA GLU A 84 -8.88 -9.61 12.07
C GLU A 84 -7.34 -9.39 12.04
N TYR A 85 -6.77 -8.99 10.90
CA TYR A 85 -5.31 -8.76 10.76
C TYR A 85 -4.79 -7.61 11.64
N GLU A 86 -3.82 -7.89 12.50
CA GLU A 86 -3.19 -6.89 13.40
C GLU A 86 -2.35 -5.82 12.66
N VAL A 87 -1.82 -6.15 11.47
CA VAL A 87 -1.04 -5.20 10.63
C VAL A 87 -1.91 -3.98 10.30
N PRO A 88 -1.52 -2.72 10.60
CA PRO A 88 -2.43 -1.55 10.59
C PRO A 88 -2.75 -0.98 9.20
N ASN A 89 -2.00 -1.36 8.16
CA ASN A 89 -2.20 -0.94 6.77
C ASN A 89 -3.61 -1.29 6.22
N LEU A 90 -3.99 -0.74 5.06
CA LEU A 90 -5.17 -1.25 4.35
C LEU A 90 -4.85 -2.66 3.81
N ILE A 91 -5.72 -3.62 4.11
CA ILE A 91 -5.64 -4.99 3.60
C ILE A 91 -6.93 -5.28 2.84
N LEU A 92 -6.77 -5.75 1.61
CA LEU A 92 -7.84 -6.05 0.66
C LEU A 92 -7.68 -7.48 0.13
N ARG A 93 -8.77 -7.97 -0.46
CA ARG A 93 -8.78 -9.16 -1.31
C ARG A 93 -9.08 -8.75 -2.74
N ARG A 94 -8.33 -9.29 -3.71
CA ARG A 94 -8.40 -8.90 -5.12
C ARG A 94 -9.78 -9.18 -5.75
N GLY A 95 -10.06 -8.56 -6.88
CA GLY A 95 -11.30 -8.80 -7.61
C GLY A 95 -12.56 -8.17 -6.98
N GLN A 96 -12.44 -7.46 -5.86
CA GLN A 96 -13.57 -6.87 -5.13
C GLN A 96 -13.36 -5.36 -4.98
N ALA A 97 -14.45 -4.59 -5.07
CA ALA A 97 -14.43 -3.13 -4.94
C ALA A 97 -14.30 -2.61 -3.49
N PHE A 98 -13.58 -1.49 -3.34
CA PHE A 98 -13.31 -0.78 -2.08
C PHE A 98 -13.36 0.75 -2.28
N ASP A 99 -13.54 1.52 -1.19
CA ASP A 99 -13.67 2.99 -1.27
C ASP A 99 -12.36 3.71 -0.88
N ILE A 100 -12.10 4.88 -1.47
CA ILE A 100 -11.07 5.84 -1.07
C ILE A 100 -11.67 7.24 -1.06
N ASN A 101 -11.56 7.97 0.06
CA ASN A 101 -11.92 9.39 0.13
C ASN A 101 -10.67 10.26 -0.08
N ILE A 102 -10.77 11.29 -0.90
CA ILE A 102 -9.70 12.26 -1.17
C ILE A 102 -10.24 13.67 -0.91
N ASP A 103 -9.61 14.39 0.01
CA ASP A 103 -9.87 15.80 0.25
C ASP A 103 -8.81 16.65 -0.45
N PHE A 104 -9.23 17.58 -1.29
CA PHE A 104 -8.37 18.45 -2.09
C PHE A 104 -8.21 19.86 -1.47
N ASN A 105 -7.13 20.55 -1.85
CA ASN A 105 -6.88 21.95 -1.48
C ASN A 105 -8.02 22.90 -1.93
N ARG A 106 -8.56 22.67 -3.13
CA ARG A 106 -9.68 23.41 -3.73
C ARG A 106 -10.80 22.48 -4.20
N THR A 107 -11.92 23.06 -4.61
CA THR A 107 -13.07 22.36 -5.19
C THR A 107 -12.66 21.58 -6.44
N TYR A 108 -13.15 20.34 -6.57
CA TYR A 108 -12.98 19.48 -7.75
C TYR A 108 -14.00 19.85 -8.84
N ILE A 109 -13.51 20.23 -10.02
CA ILE A 109 -14.33 20.71 -11.15
C ILE A 109 -14.37 19.64 -12.24
N LYS A 110 -15.44 18.82 -12.25
CA LYS A 110 -15.63 17.76 -13.25
C LYS A 110 -15.54 18.32 -14.68
N GLY A 111 -14.57 17.83 -15.45
CA GLY A 111 -14.32 18.24 -16.84
C GLY A 111 -13.13 19.19 -17.02
N GLN A 112 -12.74 19.94 -15.99
CA GLN A 112 -11.45 20.63 -15.94
C GLN A 112 -10.40 19.80 -15.18
N ASP A 113 -10.86 19.09 -14.14
CA ASP A 113 -10.02 18.25 -13.30
C ASP A 113 -10.18 16.76 -13.62
N ALA A 114 -9.05 16.08 -13.79
CA ALA A 114 -8.97 14.63 -13.91
C ALA A 114 -8.16 14.03 -12.76
N VAL A 115 -8.65 12.94 -12.19
CA VAL A 115 -7.94 12.10 -11.21
C VAL A 115 -7.55 10.79 -11.90
N SER A 116 -6.42 10.22 -11.53
CA SER A 116 -6.02 8.88 -11.96
C SER A 116 -5.21 8.19 -10.86
N LEU A 117 -5.49 6.91 -10.62
CA LEU A 117 -4.79 6.13 -9.61
C LEU A 117 -3.71 5.26 -10.26
N LYS A 118 -2.63 5.01 -9.53
CA LYS A 118 -1.56 4.10 -9.96
C LYS A 118 -1.08 3.27 -8.77
N PHE A 119 -1.30 1.97 -8.88
CA PHE A 119 -0.86 0.97 -7.91
C PHE A 119 0.45 0.36 -8.41
N VAL A 120 1.47 0.31 -7.54
CA VAL A 120 2.84 -0.13 -7.90
C VAL A 120 3.29 -1.22 -6.94
N THR A 121 3.79 -2.35 -7.47
CA THR A 121 4.22 -3.50 -6.68
C THR A 121 5.51 -4.13 -7.21
N GLY A 122 6.13 -5.02 -6.43
CA GLY A 122 7.35 -5.72 -6.82
C GLY A 122 8.63 -4.88 -6.75
N SER A 123 9.78 -5.54 -6.93
CA SER A 123 11.10 -4.91 -6.74
C SER A 123 11.61 -4.14 -7.97
N ARG A 124 11.05 -4.40 -9.16
CA ARG A 124 11.39 -3.73 -10.43
C ARG A 124 10.09 -3.42 -11.21
N PRO A 125 9.27 -2.49 -10.70
CA PRO A 125 7.93 -2.22 -11.21
C PRO A 125 7.96 -1.78 -12.67
N THR A 126 7.17 -2.47 -13.52
CA THR A 126 7.03 -2.17 -14.96
C THR A 126 5.61 -2.50 -15.43
N GLN A 127 5.03 -1.63 -16.27
CA GLN A 127 3.65 -1.80 -16.75
C GLN A 127 3.48 -3.07 -17.60
N SER A 128 4.46 -3.41 -18.43
CA SER A 128 4.47 -4.64 -19.25
C SER A 128 4.53 -5.94 -18.45
N ARG A 129 4.79 -5.88 -17.13
CA ARG A 129 4.70 -7.02 -16.21
C ARG A 129 3.46 -6.98 -15.32
N GLY A 130 2.60 -5.97 -15.45
CA GLY A 130 1.47 -5.74 -14.54
C GLY A 130 1.89 -5.28 -13.14
N SER A 131 3.18 -4.96 -12.91
CA SER A 131 3.68 -4.47 -11.62
C SER A 131 3.63 -2.94 -11.48
N VAL A 132 3.24 -2.23 -12.55
CA VAL A 132 2.64 -0.88 -12.49
C VAL A 132 1.26 -0.97 -13.11
N VAL A 133 0.23 -0.72 -12.30
CA VAL A 133 -1.17 -0.74 -12.73
C VAL A 133 -1.71 0.69 -12.70
N PRO A 134 -1.78 1.40 -13.84
CA PRO A 134 -2.60 2.60 -13.95
C PRO A 134 -4.08 2.17 -13.95
N VAL A 135 -4.88 2.76 -13.06
CA VAL A 135 -6.31 2.49 -12.95
C VAL A 135 -7.05 3.66 -13.58
N VAL A 136 -7.82 3.36 -14.62
CA VAL A 136 -8.60 4.35 -15.37
C VAL A 136 -9.96 4.59 -14.73
N GLN A 137 -10.50 5.79 -14.94
CA GLN A 137 -11.89 6.08 -14.59
C GLN A 137 -12.83 5.33 -15.55
N VAL A 138 -13.90 4.77 -15.03
CA VAL A 138 -15.00 4.13 -15.77
C VAL A 138 -16.34 4.70 -15.30
N ASP A 139 -17.37 4.64 -16.15
CA ASP A 139 -18.72 5.13 -15.81
C ASP A 139 -19.42 4.27 -14.75
N ARG A 140 -19.04 2.99 -14.68
CA ARG A 140 -19.48 2.02 -13.67
C ARG A 140 -18.42 0.93 -13.53
N ILE A 141 -17.97 0.66 -12.31
CA ILE A 141 -17.02 -0.44 -12.07
C ILE A 141 -17.68 -1.81 -12.26
N GLN A 142 -16.83 -2.78 -12.61
CA GLN A 142 -17.15 -4.19 -12.55
C GLN A 142 -16.19 -4.82 -11.54
N ASP A 143 -16.71 -5.65 -10.64
CA ASP A 143 -15.87 -6.50 -9.80
C ASP A 143 -15.02 -7.42 -10.70
N GLY A 144 -13.79 -7.70 -10.29
CA GLY A 144 -12.86 -8.52 -11.06
C GLY A 144 -12.06 -7.80 -12.15
N GLN A 145 -12.25 -6.50 -12.36
CA GLN A 145 -11.49 -5.68 -13.32
C GLN A 145 -10.89 -4.43 -12.66
N TRP A 146 -9.70 -4.00 -13.13
CA TRP A 146 -9.08 -2.76 -12.66
C TRP A 146 -9.77 -1.53 -13.26
N GLY A 147 -10.46 -0.75 -12.40
CA GLY A 147 -11.10 0.52 -12.76
C GLY A 147 -11.54 1.27 -11.51
N PHE A 148 -11.90 2.55 -11.64
CA PHE A 148 -12.56 3.28 -10.55
C PHE A 148 -13.71 4.16 -11.06
N GLU A 149 -14.72 4.37 -10.22
CA GLU A 149 -15.84 5.30 -10.46
C GLU A 149 -15.81 6.46 -9.46
N LEU A 150 -16.29 7.64 -9.89
CA LEU A 150 -16.53 8.79 -9.02
C LEU A 150 -17.85 8.56 -8.26
N ALA A 151 -17.79 7.86 -7.12
CA ALA A 151 -18.96 7.47 -6.36
C ALA A 151 -19.66 8.65 -5.66
N ALA A 152 -18.89 9.65 -5.21
CA ALA A 152 -19.42 10.93 -4.72
C ALA A 152 -18.44 12.09 -4.98
N VAL A 153 -18.98 13.28 -5.20
CA VAL A 153 -18.24 14.54 -5.32
C VAL A 153 -18.93 15.57 -4.43
N GLN A 154 -18.21 16.09 -3.43
CA GLN A 154 -18.71 17.00 -2.39
C GLN A 154 -17.75 18.18 -2.26
N GLU A 155 -17.87 19.15 -3.17
CA GLU A 155 -16.98 20.30 -3.33
C GLU A 155 -15.48 19.94 -3.37
N LYS A 156 -14.80 19.95 -2.21
CA LYS A 156 -13.38 19.62 -2.06
C LYS A 156 -13.11 18.14 -1.80
N SER A 157 -14.11 17.36 -1.40
CA SER A 157 -13.96 15.93 -1.10
C SER A 157 -14.53 15.08 -2.24
N VAL A 158 -13.85 13.99 -2.58
CA VAL A 158 -14.27 13.04 -3.62
C VAL A 158 -14.10 11.62 -3.11
N THR A 159 -15.19 10.85 -3.14
CA THR A 159 -15.16 9.40 -2.90
C THR A 159 -14.95 8.69 -4.23
N LEU A 160 -13.81 8.02 -4.36
CA LEU A 160 -13.55 7.05 -5.42
C LEU A 160 -13.99 5.68 -4.94
N ARG A 161 -14.64 4.90 -5.80
CA ARG A 161 -14.82 3.47 -5.58
C ARG A 161 -13.99 2.71 -6.59
N VAL A 162 -13.06 1.90 -6.11
CA VAL A 162 -11.98 1.29 -6.87
C VAL A 162 -12.17 -0.22 -6.90
N SER A 163 -12.07 -0.83 -8.08
CA SER A 163 -12.04 -2.28 -8.27
C SER A 163 -10.65 -2.72 -8.71
N SER A 164 -10.28 -3.95 -8.35
CA SER A 164 -9.02 -4.59 -8.73
C SER A 164 -9.28 -5.82 -9.59
N GLY A 165 -8.32 -6.19 -10.44
CA GLY A 165 -8.44 -7.40 -11.26
C GLY A 165 -8.48 -8.69 -10.44
N SER A 166 -9.31 -9.67 -10.81
CA SER A 166 -9.28 -11.00 -10.18
C SER A 166 -7.96 -11.76 -10.43
N ASP A 167 -7.19 -11.38 -11.45
CA ASP A 167 -5.83 -11.90 -11.72
C ASP A 167 -4.72 -11.12 -10.99
N ALA A 168 -5.06 -10.09 -10.19
CA ALA A 168 -4.08 -9.15 -9.65
C ALA A 168 -2.97 -9.84 -8.83
N ILE A 169 -1.77 -9.26 -8.91
CA ILE A 169 -0.59 -9.69 -8.16
C ILE A 169 -0.91 -9.61 -6.66
N VAL A 170 -0.66 -10.70 -5.93
CA VAL A 170 -0.76 -10.73 -4.48
C VAL A 170 0.53 -10.20 -3.87
N GLY A 171 0.40 -9.23 -2.95
CA GLY A 171 1.53 -8.56 -2.33
C GLY A 171 1.25 -7.15 -1.81
N ARG A 172 2.34 -6.45 -1.53
CA ARG A 172 2.40 -5.05 -1.08
C ARG A 172 2.34 -4.10 -2.28
N TYR A 173 1.57 -3.02 -2.17
CA TYR A 173 1.37 -2.01 -3.20
C TYR A 173 1.57 -0.59 -2.66
N GLU A 174 2.35 0.21 -3.35
CA GLU A 174 2.39 1.65 -3.18
C GLU A 174 1.23 2.28 -3.96
N LEU A 175 0.49 3.22 -3.34
CA LEU A 175 -0.54 4.02 -4.01
C LEU A 175 -0.01 5.39 -4.41
N PHE A 176 -0.14 5.72 -5.69
CA PHE A 176 0.06 7.07 -6.23
C PHE A 176 -1.26 7.60 -6.79
N ILE A 177 -1.50 8.90 -6.58
CA ILE A 177 -2.65 9.63 -7.10
C ILE A 177 -2.10 10.74 -8.00
N ASP A 178 -2.35 10.62 -9.30
CA ASP A 178 -1.98 11.59 -10.32
C ASP A 178 -3.20 12.45 -10.66
N THR A 179 -3.16 13.72 -10.31
CA THR A 179 -4.17 14.72 -10.66
C THR A 179 -3.69 15.59 -11.83
N GLN A 180 -4.64 16.04 -12.66
CA GLN A 180 -4.40 16.93 -13.79
C GLN A 180 -5.49 18.00 -13.80
N HIS A 181 -5.11 19.26 -14.00
CA HIS A 181 -6.02 20.39 -14.16
C HIS A 181 -5.81 21.03 -15.53
N LEU A 182 -6.88 21.17 -16.32
CA LEU A 182 -6.89 21.84 -17.61
C LEU A 182 -7.49 23.24 -17.46
N LYS A 183 -6.69 24.26 -17.78
CA LYS A 183 -7.09 25.66 -17.79
C LYS A 183 -6.35 26.40 -18.90
N ASP A 184 -7.07 27.13 -19.75
CA ASP A 184 -6.50 28.00 -20.79
C ASP A 184 -5.45 27.27 -21.67
N ASP A 185 -5.78 26.05 -22.11
CA ASP A 185 -4.94 25.06 -22.82
C ASP A 185 -3.66 24.58 -22.10
N ILE A 186 -3.41 25.05 -20.87
CA ILE A 186 -2.33 24.57 -20.00
C ILE A 186 -2.84 23.37 -19.18
N VAL A 187 -2.06 22.29 -19.17
CA VAL A 187 -2.33 21.11 -18.33
C VAL A 187 -1.35 21.06 -17.15
N GLU A 188 -1.77 21.58 -16.01
CA GLU A 188 -1.04 21.40 -14.75
C GLU A 188 -1.19 19.96 -14.25
N LYS A 189 -0.14 19.40 -13.64
CA LYS A 189 -0.13 18.01 -13.14
C LYS A 189 0.51 17.93 -11.77
N TRP A 190 -0.09 17.14 -10.88
CA TRP A 190 0.44 16.88 -9.54
C TRP A 190 0.42 15.38 -9.23
N ARG A 191 1.38 14.93 -8.41
CA ARG A 191 1.49 13.54 -7.95
C ARG A 191 1.55 13.53 -6.43
N TYR A 192 0.58 12.87 -5.83
CA TYR A 192 0.62 12.46 -4.44
C TYR A 192 1.07 10.99 -4.34
N LYS A 193 1.87 10.66 -3.33
CA LYS A 193 2.15 9.26 -2.92
C LYS A 193 1.56 9.08 -1.53
N HIS A 194 0.75 8.04 -1.33
CA HIS A 194 0.26 7.68 0.00
C HIS A 194 1.42 7.15 0.87
N PRO A 195 1.50 7.52 2.18
CA PRO A 195 2.60 7.09 3.05
C PRO A 195 2.55 5.59 3.36
N ASP A 196 1.37 5.02 3.60
CA ASP A 196 1.22 3.59 3.87
C ASP A 196 1.11 2.79 2.57
N ASP A 197 1.71 1.60 2.55
CA ASP A 197 1.39 0.56 1.58
C ASP A 197 -0.02 -0.02 1.79
N ILE A 198 -0.58 -0.56 0.71
CA ILE A 198 -1.80 -1.37 0.67
C ILE A 198 -1.42 -2.82 0.42
N PHE A 199 -2.02 -3.78 1.12
CA PHE A 199 -1.84 -5.21 0.85
C PHE A 199 -3.04 -5.75 0.07
N ILE A 200 -2.79 -6.46 -1.04
CA ILE A 200 -3.82 -7.15 -1.82
C ILE A 200 -3.56 -8.65 -1.75
N LEU A 201 -4.56 -9.40 -1.29
CA LEU A 201 -4.53 -10.85 -1.07
C LEU A 201 -5.43 -11.60 -2.07
N PHE A 202 -5.32 -12.93 -2.08
CA PHE A 202 -6.25 -13.82 -2.77
C PHE A 202 -7.68 -13.70 -2.19
N ASN A 203 -8.70 -13.90 -3.02
CA ASN A 203 -10.10 -13.69 -2.67
C ASN A 203 -11.00 -14.93 -2.85
N PRO A 204 -11.11 -15.80 -1.82
CA PRO A 204 -12.04 -16.93 -1.81
C PRO A 204 -13.54 -16.57 -1.95
N TRP A 205 -13.93 -15.29 -1.79
CA TRP A 205 -15.31 -14.83 -1.96
C TRP A 205 -15.63 -14.41 -3.41
N GLN A 206 -14.62 -14.10 -4.23
CA GLN A 206 -14.81 -13.70 -5.63
C GLN A 206 -14.80 -14.93 -6.56
N LYS A 207 -15.87 -15.08 -7.36
CA LYS A 207 -16.11 -16.20 -8.28
C LYS A 207 -15.05 -16.34 -9.37
N ASP A 208 -14.52 -15.21 -9.83
CA ASP A 208 -13.50 -15.17 -10.88
C ASP A 208 -12.06 -15.27 -10.35
N ASP A 209 -11.86 -15.44 -9.04
CA ASP A 209 -10.55 -15.77 -8.47
C ASP A 209 -10.31 -17.29 -8.55
N ALA A 210 -9.09 -17.68 -8.93
CA ALA A 210 -8.63 -19.06 -8.96
C ALA A 210 -8.63 -19.77 -7.59
N VAL A 211 -8.91 -19.07 -6.48
CA VAL A 211 -9.12 -19.65 -5.14
C VAL A 211 -10.58 -19.62 -4.65
N TYR A 212 -11.55 -19.37 -5.53
CA TYR A 212 -12.96 -19.25 -5.14
C TYR A 212 -13.47 -20.47 -4.36
N LEU A 213 -14.18 -20.20 -3.26
CA LEU A 213 -14.91 -21.20 -2.47
C LEU A 213 -16.37 -20.80 -2.39
N SER A 214 -17.26 -21.68 -2.87
CA SER A 214 -18.71 -21.45 -2.89
C SER A 214 -19.36 -21.55 -1.51
N GLY A 215 -18.84 -22.41 -0.63
CA GLY A 215 -19.37 -22.62 0.72
C GLY A 215 -18.85 -21.59 1.72
N GLU A 216 -19.77 -20.91 2.39
CA GLU A 216 -19.43 -20.06 3.54
C GLU A 216 -18.79 -20.84 4.72
N PRO A 217 -19.18 -22.10 5.03
CA PRO A 217 -18.45 -22.93 6.00
C PRO A 217 -16.99 -23.20 5.57
N ASP A 218 -16.77 -23.49 4.28
CA ASP A 218 -15.45 -23.79 3.73
C ASP A 218 -14.53 -22.56 3.80
N ARG A 219 -15.06 -21.36 3.53
CA ARG A 219 -14.32 -20.10 3.70
C ARG A 219 -13.99 -19.82 5.16
N LYS A 220 -14.88 -20.16 6.09
CA LYS A 220 -14.61 -20.02 7.52
C LYS A 220 -13.52 -21.00 7.97
N GLU A 221 -13.62 -22.28 7.64
CA GLU A 221 -12.64 -23.29 8.07
C GLU A 221 -11.27 -23.15 7.39
N TYR A 222 -11.22 -22.86 6.08
CA TYR A 222 -9.97 -22.87 5.31
C TYR A 222 -9.29 -21.50 5.13
N VAL A 223 -9.88 -20.42 5.65
CA VAL A 223 -9.36 -19.04 5.48
C VAL A 223 -9.41 -18.22 6.77
N LEU A 224 -10.50 -18.30 7.54
CA LEU A 224 -10.69 -17.47 8.74
C LEU A 224 -10.37 -18.19 10.06
N ASN A 225 -10.50 -19.51 10.13
CA ASN A 225 -10.17 -20.25 11.34
C ASN A 225 -8.64 -20.24 11.58
N GLU A 226 -8.22 -19.60 12.66
CA GLU A 226 -6.81 -19.55 13.07
C GLU A 226 -6.36 -20.81 13.84
N THR A 227 -7.26 -21.74 14.14
CA THR A 227 -6.96 -22.93 14.97
C THR A 227 -7.30 -24.23 14.27
N GLY A 228 -6.39 -25.21 14.35
CA GLY A 228 -6.47 -26.46 13.61
C GLY A 228 -6.20 -27.70 14.45
N ARG A 229 -6.33 -28.86 13.79
CA ARG A 229 -6.09 -30.19 14.36
C ARG A 229 -5.18 -30.99 13.46
N ILE A 230 -3.96 -31.27 13.92
CA ILE A 230 -3.01 -32.14 13.22
C ILE A 230 -3.19 -33.56 13.74
N TRP A 231 -3.56 -34.48 12.85
CA TRP A 231 -3.69 -35.91 13.14
C TRP A 231 -2.32 -36.59 12.99
N LEU A 232 -1.94 -37.38 13.98
CA LEU A 232 -0.61 -38.00 14.12
C LEU A 232 -0.74 -39.45 14.56
N GLY A 233 0.26 -40.29 14.29
CA GLY A 233 0.26 -41.72 14.63
C GLY A 233 -0.07 -42.62 13.43
N SER A 234 -0.68 -43.78 13.69
CA SER A 234 -1.12 -44.73 12.65
C SER A 234 -2.66 -44.75 12.54
N VAL A 235 -3.19 -45.41 11.51
CA VAL A 235 -4.65 -45.58 11.32
C VAL A 235 -5.31 -46.24 12.54
N GLU A 236 -4.65 -47.23 13.15
CA GLU A 236 -5.14 -47.96 14.33
C GLU A 236 -4.90 -47.22 15.65
N LYS A 237 -3.90 -46.34 15.70
CA LYS A 237 -3.50 -45.59 16.90
C LYS A 237 -3.09 -44.17 16.53
N TYR A 238 -4.09 -43.36 16.22
CA TYR A 238 -3.93 -41.93 16.01
C TYR A 238 -4.07 -41.14 17.31
N TYR A 239 -3.58 -39.91 17.30
CA TYR A 239 -3.85 -38.88 18.29
C TYR A 239 -3.93 -37.51 17.60
N VAL A 240 -4.63 -36.56 18.24
CA VAL A 240 -4.84 -35.22 17.70
C VAL A 240 -3.99 -34.22 18.47
N ARG A 241 -3.19 -33.43 17.77
CA ARG A 241 -2.51 -32.26 18.31
C ARG A 241 -3.28 -30.98 17.90
N PRO A 242 -3.75 -30.15 18.85
CA PRO A 242 -4.25 -28.82 18.52
C PRO A 242 -3.09 -27.95 18.02
N TRP A 243 -3.39 -27.05 17.08
CA TRP A 243 -2.41 -26.17 16.45
C TRP A 243 -2.97 -24.76 16.32
N ASN A 244 -2.14 -23.74 16.60
CA ASN A 244 -2.45 -22.35 16.26
C ASN A 244 -1.76 -22.01 14.94
N PHE A 245 -2.52 -21.58 13.94
CA PHE A 245 -2.01 -21.06 12.68
C PHE A 245 -1.64 -19.58 12.80
N GLY A 246 -2.44 -18.79 13.55
CA GLY A 246 -2.18 -17.38 13.85
C GLY A 246 -1.99 -16.50 12.61
N GLN A 247 -2.66 -16.77 11.50
CA GLN A 247 -2.43 -16.07 10.22
C GLN A 247 -2.71 -14.56 10.26
N PHE A 248 -3.46 -14.08 11.26
CA PHE A 248 -3.82 -12.68 11.44
C PHE A 248 -2.87 -11.91 12.37
N GLU A 249 -2.02 -12.62 13.14
CA GLU A 249 -0.92 -12.02 13.91
C GLU A 249 -0.02 -11.15 13.03
N TYR A 250 0.43 -10.01 13.55
CA TYR A 250 1.19 -8.98 12.81
C TYR A 250 2.39 -9.57 12.05
N VAL A 251 3.10 -10.50 12.69
CA VAL A 251 4.31 -11.11 12.13
C VAL A 251 4.00 -12.00 10.92
N CYS A 252 2.87 -12.70 10.93
CA CYS A 252 2.52 -13.72 9.93
C CYS A 252 2.32 -13.14 8.53
N LEU A 253 1.52 -12.08 8.39
CA LEU A 253 1.33 -11.41 7.09
C LEU A 253 2.64 -10.79 6.59
N ILE A 254 3.38 -10.08 7.45
CA ILE A 254 4.65 -9.44 7.06
C ILE A 254 5.71 -10.48 6.68
N ALA A 255 5.78 -11.63 7.37
CA ALA A 255 6.65 -12.74 7.03
C ALA A 255 6.28 -13.38 5.69
N ALA A 256 4.98 -13.65 5.44
CA ALA A 256 4.51 -14.22 4.19
C ALA A 256 4.85 -13.34 2.98
N ILE A 257 4.62 -12.02 3.06
CA ILE A 257 5.01 -11.09 2.00
C ILE A 257 6.55 -11.00 1.86
N SER A 258 7.29 -11.00 2.96
CA SER A 258 8.77 -11.00 2.95
C SER A 258 9.36 -12.26 2.30
N ILE A 259 8.72 -13.44 2.45
CA ILE A 259 9.10 -14.67 1.75
C ILE A 259 8.88 -14.51 0.23
N LEU A 260 7.72 -13.98 -0.19
CA LEU A 260 7.45 -13.73 -1.61
C LEU A 260 8.40 -12.68 -2.22
N ASP A 261 8.73 -11.62 -1.47
CA ASP A 261 9.67 -10.56 -1.89
C ASP A 261 11.13 -11.02 -1.97
N ARG A 262 11.52 -12.05 -1.23
CA ARG A 262 12.86 -12.68 -1.30
C ARG A 262 12.95 -13.84 -2.29
N SER A 263 11.80 -14.39 -2.71
CA SER A 263 11.76 -15.51 -3.64
C SER A 263 12.16 -15.11 -5.06
N GLU A 264 12.57 -16.10 -5.86
CA GLU A 264 12.84 -15.94 -7.30
C GLU A 264 11.54 -15.82 -8.14
N LEU A 265 10.36 -15.78 -7.50
CA LEU A 265 9.07 -15.73 -8.17
C LEU A 265 8.82 -14.33 -8.78
N ALA A 266 8.79 -14.27 -10.11
CA ALA A 266 8.51 -13.04 -10.85
C ALA A 266 7.17 -12.41 -10.43
N ASP A 267 7.09 -11.08 -10.38
CA ASP A 267 5.98 -10.35 -9.75
C ASP A 267 4.60 -10.82 -10.26
N ARG A 268 4.40 -10.93 -11.59
CA ARG A 268 3.13 -11.41 -12.19
C ARG A 268 2.74 -12.84 -11.78
N ALA A 269 3.72 -13.71 -11.52
CA ALA A 269 3.47 -15.10 -11.14
C ALA A 269 2.91 -15.22 -9.70
N ARG A 270 3.03 -14.19 -8.86
CA ARG A 270 2.39 -14.13 -7.53
C ARG A 270 0.86 -14.02 -7.61
N GLY A 271 0.30 -13.63 -8.76
CA GLY A 271 -1.15 -13.69 -9.02
C GLY A 271 -1.69 -15.10 -9.28
N ASN A 272 -0.83 -16.12 -9.36
CA ASN A 272 -1.23 -17.53 -9.55
C ASN A 272 -1.02 -18.33 -8.25
N PRO A 273 -2.08 -18.89 -7.64
CA PRO A 273 -1.97 -19.58 -6.36
C PRO A 273 -1.06 -20.83 -6.45
N THR A 274 -1.14 -21.60 -7.53
CA THR A 274 -0.29 -22.79 -7.75
C THR A 274 1.21 -22.46 -7.76
N LEU A 275 1.58 -21.32 -8.36
CA LEU A 275 2.98 -20.87 -8.39
C LEU A 275 3.42 -20.30 -7.04
N VAL A 276 2.53 -19.62 -6.31
CA VAL A 276 2.78 -19.17 -4.93
C VAL A 276 3.00 -20.37 -4.00
N THR A 277 2.08 -21.35 -3.98
CA THR A 277 2.23 -22.58 -3.18
C THR A 277 3.51 -23.33 -3.51
N ARG A 278 3.83 -23.51 -4.81
CA ARG A 278 5.07 -24.17 -5.24
C ARG A 278 6.34 -23.43 -4.77
N THR A 279 6.30 -22.10 -4.66
CA THR A 279 7.41 -21.31 -4.15
C THR A 279 7.52 -21.41 -2.63
N VAL A 280 6.40 -21.28 -1.89
CA VAL A 280 6.39 -21.36 -0.42
C VAL A 280 6.80 -22.76 0.07
N CYS A 281 6.33 -23.83 -0.57
CA CYS A 281 6.69 -25.22 -0.23
C CYS A 281 8.10 -25.65 -0.69
N ARG A 282 8.91 -24.73 -1.24
CA ARG A 282 10.32 -24.97 -1.63
C ARG A 282 11.33 -24.25 -0.71
N ALA A 283 10.86 -23.33 0.13
CA ALA A 283 11.67 -22.47 0.99
C ALA A 283 12.20 -23.19 2.25
#